data_AF-A0A8C2TYJ7-F1
#
_entry.id   AF-A0A8C2TYJ7-F1
#
_cell.length_a   1.000
_cell.length_b   1.000
_cell.length_c   1.000
_cell.angle_alpha   90.00
_cell.angle_beta   90.00
_cell.angle_gamma   90.00
#
_symmetry.space_group_name_H-M   'P 1'
#
loop_
_entity.id
_entity.type
_entity.pdbx_description
1 polymer ?
#
loop_
_entity_poly.entity_id
_entity_poly.type
_entity_poly.pdbx_seq_one_letter_code
_entity_poly.pdbx_strand_id
1 'polypeptide(L)'
;MLQFHRGCSEQGCHCRHCCHCRHCCHCCPFCPAGAAARGRPVLLLYSPDSEEHLALVCALAELLRVCLGCEVRLDLWEAGGVGRSGALPWLYAQRRHVGRERGTVLLLWSRGSSRLFHLWRGGEGGGEPPFAAALSCAVPALSAGTGRYVVARLDPALSVPHVLRAAPAFLLPGEAVGFLRALSGRRRCRLERHGAAVAERLRRALGE
;
A
#
# COMPACT_ATOMS: atom_id res chain seq x y z
N MET A 1 -24.82 46.45 -24.63
CA MET A 1 -24.75 45.52 -23.49
C MET A 1 -24.67 44.11 -24.07
N LEU A 2 -23.44 43.65 -24.35
CA LEU A 2 -23.15 42.54 -25.26
C LEU A 2 -22.90 41.21 -24.51
N GLN A 3 -23.79 40.26 -24.80
CA GLN A 3 -23.60 38.83 -25.08
C GLN A 3 -22.46 38.02 -24.43
N PHE A 4 -22.89 36.91 -23.81
CA PHE A 4 -22.13 35.67 -23.63
C PHE A 4 -21.66 35.10 -24.97
N HIS A 5 -20.38 34.75 -25.11
CA HIS A 5 -19.96 33.67 -26.01
C HIS A 5 -18.68 32.96 -25.54
N ARG A 6 -18.64 31.69 -25.95
CA ARG A 6 -17.77 30.55 -25.62
C ARG A 6 -16.27 30.76 -25.87
N GLY A 7 -15.46 29.91 -25.23
CA GLY A 7 -14.23 29.39 -25.86
C GLY A 7 -13.14 28.92 -24.89
N CYS A 8 -13.21 27.69 -24.36
CA CYS A 8 -12.01 26.98 -23.91
C CYS A 8 -11.39 26.32 -25.13
N SER A 9 -10.26 26.86 -25.59
CA SER A 9 -9.51 26.38 -26.76
C SER A 9 -8.69 25.13 -26.43
N GLU A 10 -8.73 24.12 -27.31
CA GLU A 10 -8.03 22.81 -27.24
C GLU A 10 -6.51 22.90 -27.51
N GLN A 11 -5.83 23.95 -27.06
CA GLN A 11 -4.40 24.13 -27.33
C GLN A 11 -3.60 24.18 -26.02
N GLY A 12 -2.94 23.04 -25.75
CA GLY A 12 -1.82 22.83 -24.82
C GLY A 12 -1.70 23.78 -23.63
N CYS A 13 -2.06 23.31 -22.42
CA CYS A 13 -1.78 24.02 -21.18
C CYS A 13 -0.27 24.10 -20.88
N HIS A 14 0.40 25.13 -21.39
CA HIS A 14 1.67 25.61 -20.85
C HIS A 14 1.38 26.46 -19.59
N CYS A 15 1.39 25.84 -18.40
CA CYS A 15 1.15 26.55 -17.14
C CYS A 15 2.29 26.31 -16.14
N ARG A 16 3.35 27.12 -16.22
CA ARG A 16 4.44 27.15 -15.21
C ARG A 16 4.16 28.04 -13.99
N HIS A 17 2.97 28.65 -13.85
CA HIS A 17 2.76 29.65 -12.79
C HIS A 17 1.39 29.66 -12.09
N CYS A 18 0.54 28.63 -12.26
CA CYS A 18 -0.82 28.66 -11.70
C CYS A 18 -0.98 27.78 -10.45
N CYS A 19 -0.33 28.16 -9.33
CA CYS A 19 -0.51 27.47 -8.04
C CYS A 19 -1.77 27.86 -7.25
N HIS A 20 -2.66 28.71 -7.80
CA HIS A 20 -3.79 29.27 -7.03
C HIS A 20 -5.19 28.79 -7.45
N CYS A 21 -5.32 27.92 -8.46
CA CYS A 21 -6.64 27.46 -8.90
C CYS A 21 -6.95 26.05 -8.38
N ARG A 22 -7.86 25.95 -7.38
CA ARG A 22 -8.39 24.66 -6.88
C ARG A 22 -9.11 23.83 -7.96
N HIS A 23 -9.45 24.43 -9.10
CA HIS A 23 -10.22 23.80 -10.17
C HIS A 23 -9.37 22.99 -11.17
N CYS A 24 -8.08 23.34 -11.37
CA CYS A 24 -7.20 22.59 -12.28
C CYS A 24 -6.59 21.32 -11.66
N CYS A 25 -6.71 21.12 -10.34
CA CYS A 25 -6.23 19.92 -9.66
C CYS A 25 -6.98 18.64 -10.03
N HIS A 26 -8.07 18.74 -10.80
CA HIS A 26 -8.91 17.60 -11.15
C HIS A 26 -8.51 16.89 -12.45
N CYS A 27 -7.68 17.51 -13.31
CA CYS A 27 -7.44 17.00 -14.67
C CYS A 27 -6.02 16.47 -14.96
N CYS A 28 -5.03 16.63 -14.07
CA CYS A 28 -3.70 16.07 -14.29
C CYS A 28 -3.39 14.92 -13.32
N PRO A 29 -3.40 13.64 -13.75
CA PRO A 29 -2.98 12.51 -12.92
C PRO A 29 -1.45 12.41 -12.72
N PHE A 30 -0.65 13.32 -13.31
CA PHE A 30 0.80 13.15 -13.42
C PHE A 30 1.67 14.38 -13.10
N CYS A 31 1.15 15.43 -12.47
CA CYS A 31 2.01 16.54 -12.03
C CYS A 31 2.74 16.17 -10.73
N PRO A 32 4.09 16.12 -10.70
CA PRO A 32 4.85 16.02 -9.46
C PRO A 32 4.87 17.40 -8.82
N ALA A 33 3.86 17.71 -8.00
CA ALA A 33 3.86 18.94 -7.23
C ALA A 33 4.91 18.82 -6.12
N GLY A 34 5.97 19.63 -6.23
CA GLY A 34 6.96 19.85 -5.18
C GLY A 34 6.27 20.15 -3.84
N ALA A 35 6.78 19.50 -2.79
CA ALA A 35 6.29 19.57 -1.42
C ALA A 35 4.79 19.22 -1.23
N ALA A 36 4.31 18.16 -1.88
CA ALA A 36 3.02 17.57 -1.56
C ALA A 36 2.96 17.17 -0.08
N ALA A 37 1.88 17.55 0.62
CA ALA A 37 1.55 17.05 1.94
C ALA A 37 1.62 15.51 1.93
N ARG A 38 2.73 14.95 2.42
CA ARG A 38 3.03 13.51 2.33
C ARG A 38 1.86 12.73 2.90
N GLY A 39 1.30 11.81 2.12
CA GLY A 39 0.27 10.91 2.61
C GLY A 39 0.84 10.05 3.74
N ARG A 40 -0.05 9.52 4.58
CA ARG A 40 0.35 8.64 5.69
C ARG A 40 1.16 7.46 5.12
N PRO A 41 2.31 7.10 5.72
CA PRO A 41 3.15 6.07 5.16
C PRO A 41 2.50 4.70 5.28
N VAL A 42 2.75 3.85 4.28
CA VAL A 42 2.30 2.46 4.25
C VAL A 42 3.52 1.57 4.14
N LEU A 43 3.78 0.76 5.16
CA LEU A 43 4.79 -0.30 5.09
C LEU A 43 4.13 -1.55 4.51
N LEU A 44 4.63 -2.01 3.36
CA LEU A 44 4.13 -3.21 2.69
C LEU A 44 4.98 -4.41 3.08
N LEU A 45 4.35 -5.42 3.68
CA LEU A 45 4.95 -6.70 4.06
C LEU A 45 4.37 -7.80 3.17
N TYR A 46 5.23 -8.65 2.63
CA TYR A 46 4.84 -9.73 1.74
C TYR A 46 5.82 -10.90 1.87
N SER A 47 5.41 -12.08 1.44
CA SER A 47 6.30 -13.22 1.24
C SER A 47 6.72 -13.31 -0.23
N PRO A 48 7.99 -13.59 -0.54
CA PRO A 48 8.45 -13.69 -1.92
C PRO A 48 8.02 -15.03 -2.55
N ASP A 49 6.73 -15.15 -2.90
CA ASP A 49 6.14 -16.41 -3.37
C ASP A 49 6.62 -16.83 -4.77
N SER A 50 6.63 -15.88 -5.71
CA SER A 50 7.05 -16.06 -7.11
C SER A 50 7.38 -14.70 -7.73
N GLU A 51 7.98 -14.67 -8.92
CA GLU A 51 8.26 -13.42 -9.63
C GLU A 51 6.99 -12.65 -10.00
N GLU A 52 5.91 -13.35 -10.37
CA GLU A 52 4.60 -12.75 -10.63
C GLU A 52 4.03 -12.11 -9.37
N HIS A 53 4.21 -12.76 -8.21
CA HIS A 53 3.81 -12.18 -6.93
C HIS A 53 4.60 -10.91 -6.62
N LEU A 54 5.92 -10.90 -6.85
CA LEU A 54 6.74 -9.69 -6.68
C LEU A 54 6.32 -8.57 -7.64
N ALA A 55 5.99 -8.90 -8.89
CA ALA A 55 5.46 -7.94 -9.86
C ALA A 55 4.13 -7.33 -9.37
N LEU A 56 3.22 -8.15 -8.84
CA LEU A 56 1.97 -7.71 -8.21
C LEU A 56 2.23 -6.79 -7.01
N VAL A 57 3.16 -7.16 -6.11
CA VAL A 57 3.54 -6.36 -4.93
C VAL A 57 4.03 -4.97 -5.38
N CYS A 58 4.90 -4.91 -6.39
CA CYS A 58 5.37 -3.67 -6.99
C CYS A 58 4.23 -2.86 -7.63
N ALA A 59 3.34 -3.50 -8.39
CA ALA A 59 2.20 -2.84 -9.02
C ALA A 59 1.23 -2.25 -8.00
N LEU A 60 0.96 -2.98 -6.91
CA LEU A 60 0.17 -2.50 -5.78
C LEU A 60 0.87 -1.33 -5.09
N ALA A 61 2.16 -1.42 -4.80
CA ALA A 61 2.92 -0.34 -4.18
C ALA A 61 2.89 0.94 -5.04
N GLU A 62 3.10 0.83 -6.35
CA GLU A 62 2.98 1.95 -7.29
C GLU A 62 1.59 2.56 -7.26
N LEU A 63 0.57 1.72 -7.26
CA LEU A 63 -0.81 2.15 -7.22
C LEU A 63 -1.14 2.88 -5.92
N LEU A 64 -0.67 2.38 -4.78
CA LEU A 64 -0.83 3.04 -3.49
C LEU A 64 -0.15 4.41 -3.48
N ARG A 65 1.04 4.52 -4.07
CA ARG A 65 1.78 5.78 -4.20
C ARG A 65 1.07 6.77 -5.12
N VAL A 66 0.72 6.36 -6.33
CA VAL A 66 0.16 7.23 -7.38
C VAL A 66 -1.30 7.60 -7.10
N CYS A 67 -2.16 6.62 -6.81
CA CYS A 67 -3.58 6.87 -6.66
C CYS A 67 -3.94 7.44 -5.28
N LEU A 68 -3.17 7.11 -4.23
CA LEU A 68 -3.48 7.53 -2.86
C LEU A 68 -2.57 8.63 -2.34
N GLY A 69 -1.45 8.90 -3.01
CA GLY A 69 -0.40 9.79 -2.50
C GLY A 69 0.26 9.25 -1.23
N CYS A 70 0.17 7.94 -0.97
CA CYS A 70 0.81 7.31 0.18
C CYS A 70 2.33 7.27 0.00
N GLU A 71 3.06 7.52 1.08
CA GLU A 71 4.48 7.18 1.12
C GLU A 71 4.63 5.67 1.35
N VAL A 72 4.78 4.91 0.27
CA VAL A 72 4.91 3.45 0.35
C VAL A 72 6.35 3.07 0.67
N ARG A 73 6.53 2.24 1.69
CA ARG A 73 7.81 1.71 2.14
C ARG A 73 7.83 0.22 1.84
N LEU A 74 8.72 -0.17 0.94
CA LEU A 74 8.85 -1.50 0.39
C LEU A 74 10.35 -1.80 0.24
N ASP A 75 10.79 -2.95 0.71
CA ASP A 75 12.20 -3.38 0.64
C ASP A 75 12.70 -3.47 -0.81
N LEU A 76 11.87 -3.91 -1.76
CA LEU A 76 12.18 -3.93 -3.20
C LEU A 76 12.56 -2.56 -3.77
N TRP A 77 12.08 -1.47 -3.16
CA TRP A 77 12.34 -0.11 -3.63
C TRP A 77 13.47 0.58 -2.86
N GLU A 78 13.78 0.11 -1.65
CA GLU A 78 14.89 0.64 -0.87
C GLU A 78 16.16 -0.10 -1.25
N ALA A 79 16.91 0.43 -2.23
CA ALA A 79 18.16 -0.13 -2.74
C ALA A 79 19.06 -0.66 -1.60
N GLY A 80 19.03 -1.97 -1.37
CA GLY A 80 19.84 -2.67 -0.36
C GLY A 80 19.59 -2.31 1.10
N GLY A 81 18.45 -1.70 1.49
CA GLY A 81 18.17 -1.33 2.89
C GLY A 81 18.23 -2.53 3.84
N VAL A 82 17.56 -3.61 3.46
CA VAL A 82 17.59 -4.92 4.13
C VAL A 82 18.98 -5.56 4.05
N GLY A 83 19.64 -5.50 2.88
CA GLY A 83 20.97 -6.08 2.69
C GLY A 83 22.09 -5.42 3.51
N ARG A 84 22.00 -4.10 3.74
CA ARG A 84 23.00 -3.35 4.53
C ARG A 84 22.77 -3.44 6.04
N SER A 85 21.51 -3.44 6.47
CA SER A 85 21.16 -3.30 7.90
C SER A 85 20.71 -4.62 8.53
N GLY A 86 20.52 -5.67 7.72
CA GLY A 86 19.76 -6.84 8.10
C GLY A 86 18.25 -6.59 8.09
N ALA A 87 17.47 -7.65 7.88
CA ALA A 87 16.02 -7.55 7.76
C ALA A 87 15.33 -7.02 9.03
N LEU A 88 15.72 -7.54 10.20
CA LEU A 88 15.09 -7.17 11.46
C LEU A 88 15.35 -5.70 11.84
N PRO A 89 16.61 -5.19 11.83
CA PRO A 89 16.86 -3.77 12.11
C PRO A 89 16.18 -2.84 11.11
N TRP A 90 16.15 -3.20 9.82
CA TRP A 90 15.43 -2.43 8.80
C TRP A 90 13.93 -2.37 9.12
N LEU A 91 13.27 -3.51 9.36
CA LEU A 91 11.84 -3.57 9.69
C LEU A 91 11.47 -2.78 10.95
N TYR A 92 12.31 -2.82 12.00
CA TYR A 92 12.09 -2.00 13.19
C TYR A 92 12.12 -0.50 12.87
N ALA A 93 13.08 -0.05 12.05
CA ALA A 93 13.16 1.34 11.63
C ALA A 93 11.91 1.76 10.84
N GLN A 94 11.48 0.93 9.88
CA GLN A 94 10.28 1.19 9.07
C GLN A 94 9.02 1.24 9.94
N ARG A 95 8.83 0.27 10.83
CA ARG A 95 7.68 0.22 11.72
C ARG A 95 7.65 1.41 12.68
N ARG A 96 8.80 1.84 13.21
CA ARG A 96 8.90 3.01 14.08
C ARG A 96 8.55 4.30 13.32
N HIS A 97 9.00 4.43 12.07
CA HIS A 97 8.65 5.54 11.21
C HIS A 97 7.14 5.57 10.91
N VAL A 98 6.57 4.44 10.47
CA VAL A 98 5.12 4.30 10.26
C VAL A 98 4.33 4.61 11.53
N GLY A 99 4.77 4.14 12.70
CA GLY A 99 4.11 4.44 13.97
C GLY A 99 4.06 5.93 14.30
N ARG A 100 5.17 6.66 14.08
CA ARG A 100 5.28 8.10 14.34
C ARG A 100 4.37 8.94 13.45
N GLU A 101 4.36 8.62 12.16
CA GLU A 101 3.51 9.28 11.16
C GLU A 101 2.06 8.78 11.20
N ARG A 102 1.73 7.97 12.21
CA ARG A 102 0.45 7.29 12.36
C ARG A 102 0.06 6.59 11.08
N GLY A 103 0.98 5.98 10.34
CA GLY A 103 0.74 5.27 9.09
C GLY A 103 0.01 3.95 9.25
N THR A 104 0.14 3.07 8.25
CA THR A 104 -0.46 1.73 8.25
C THR A 104 0.59 0.69 7.86
N VAL A 105 0.59 -0.46 8.53
CA VAL A 105 1.31 -1.65 8.08
C VAL A 105 0.34 -2.52 7.29
N LEU A 106 0.66 -2.78 6.03
CA LEU A 106 -0.12 -3.62 5.14
C LEU A 106 0.58 -4.97 4.99
N LEU A 107 -0.09 -6.04 5.41
CA LEU A 107 0.37 -7.41 5.22
C LEU A 107 -0.37 -8.04 4.05
N LEU A 108 0.35 -8.38 2.98
CA LEU A 108 -0.17 -9.23 1.92
C LEU A 108 -0.19 -10.68 2.42
N TRP A 109 -1.33 -11.33 2.26
CA TRP A 109 -1.58 -12.69 2.70
C TRP A 109 -1.78 -13.60 1.50
N SER A 110 -0.72 -14.35 1.19
CA SER A 110 -0.64 -15.29 0.08
C SER A 110 -0.32 -16.71 0.58
N ARG A 111 -0.17 -17.67 -0.34
CA ARG A 111 0.12 -19.07 0.00
C ARG A 111 1.48 -19.18 0.69
N GLY A 112 2.50 -18.48 0.20
CA GLY A 112 3.81 -18.45 0.85
C GLY A 112 3.76 -17.73 2.20
N SER A 113 2.94 -16.70 2.37
CA SER A 113 2.77 -16.03 3.67
C SER A 113 2.23 -16.99 4.73
N SER A 114 1.23 -17.79 4.35
CA SER A 114 0.66 -18.85 5.21
C SER A 114 1.71 -19.90 5.57
N ARG A 115 2.44 -20.43 4.58
CA ARG A 115 3.52 -21.41 4.80
C ARG A 115 4.61 -20.87 5.73
N LEU A 116 5.14 -19.68 5.43
CA LEU A 116 6.19 -19.05 6.22
C LEU A 116 5.72 -18.69 7.63
N PHE A 117 4.44 -18.32 7.81
CA PHE A 117 3.87 -18.11 9.13
C PHE A 117 3.86 -19.38 9.98
N HIS A 118 3.50 -20.52 9.40
CA HIS A 118 3.54 -21.81 10.11
C HIS A 118 4.98 -22.22 10.48
N LEU A 119 5.95 -22.01 9.59
CA LEU A 119 7.37 -22.26 9.86
C LEU A 119 7.88 -21.36 10.99
N TRP A 120 7.62 -20.05 10.90
CA TRP A 120 7.98 -19.08 11.94
C TRP A 120 7.35 -19.42 13.30
N ARG A 121 6.09 -19.86 13.33
CA ARG A 121 5.42 -20.29 14.57
C ARG A 121 5.97 -21.60 15.15
N GLY A 122 6.48 -22.48 14.30
CA GLY A 122 7.06 -23.75 14.71
C GLY A 122 8.43 -23.61 15.38
N GLY A 123 9.04 -22.43 15.35
CA GLY A 123 10.41 -22.21 15.84
C GLY A 123 11.49 -22.82 14.93
N GLU A 124 11.06 -23.44 13.82
CA GLU A 124 11.94 -23.84 12.73
C GLU A 124 12.56 -22.55 12.18
N GLY A 125 13.89 -22.40 12.25
CA GLY A 125 14.63 -21.27 11.68
C GLY A 125 14.52 -21.13 10.15
N GLY A 126 13.51 -21.74 9.53
CA GLY A 126 13.33 -21.91 8.09
C GLY A 126 12.26 -21.00 7.47
N GLY A 127 12.11 -19.78 7.96
CA GLY A 127 11.41 -18.73 7.22
C GLY A 127 12.38 -17.90 6.40
N GLU A 128 11.95 -17.38 5.24
CA GLU A 128 12.69 -16.30 4.57
C GLU A 128 12.96 -15.18 5.59
N PRO A 129 14.24 -14.80 5.83
CA PRO A 129 14.61 -13.92 6.94
C PRO A 129 13.81 -12.61 6.98
N PRO A 130 13.48 -11.95 5.84
CA PRO A 130 12.66 -10.75 5.85
C PRO A 130 11.23 -10.95 6.35
N PHE A 131 10.55 -12.02 5.91
CA PHE A 131 9.16 -12.24 6.30
C PHE A 131 9.05 -12.74 7.74
N ALA A 132 9.95 -13.62 8.18
CA ALA A 132 10.02 -14.06 9.58
C ALA A 132 10.30 -12.87 10.52
N ALA A 133 11.24 -11.99 10.17
CA ALA A 133 11.49 -10.76 10.91
C ALA A 133 10.25 -9.84 10.93
N ALA A 134 9.49 -9.78 9.82
CA ALA A 134 8.27 -9.00 9.73
C ALA A 134 7.20 -9.50 10.70
N LEU A 135 7.02 -10.82 10.79
CA LEU A 135 6.11 -11.46 11.74
C LEU A 135 6.54 -11.22 13.19
N SER A 136 7.82 -11.39 13.51
CA SER A 136 8.38 -11.08 14.84
C SER A 136 8.14 -9.63 15.26
N CYS A 137 8.12 -8.69 14.31
CA CYS A 137 7.80 -7.29 14.57
C CYS A 137 6.28 -7.01 14.68
N ALA A 138 5.47 -7.67 13.86
CA ALA A 138 4.06 -7.35 13.68
C ALA A 138 3.14 -8.07 14.68
N VAL A 139 3.40 -9.33 14.99
CA VAL A 139 2.52 -10.17 15.83
C VAL A 139 2.38 -9.63 17.26
N PRO A 140 3.45 -9.23 17.97
CA PRO A 140 3.31 -8.62 19.30
C PRO A 140 2.51 -7.32 19.25
N ALA A 141 2.69 -6.53 18.19
CA ALA A 141 2.00 -5.26 18.02
C ALA A 141 0.49 -5.42 17.84
N LEU A 142 0.11 -6.38 16.99
CA LEU A 142 -1.27 -6.78 16.75
C LEU A 142 -1.93 -7.28 18.03
N SER A 143 -1.22 -8.13 18.78
CA SER A 143 -1.70 -8.68 20.06
C SER A 143 -1.91 -7.59 21.11
N ALA A 144 -1.05 -6.58 21.13
CA ALA A 144 -1.17 -5.43 22.03
C ALA A 144 -2.15 -4.35 21.53
N GLY A 145 -2.74 -4.51 20.33
CA GLY A 145 -3.60 -3.48 19.71
C GLY A 145 -2.87 -2.18 19.39
N THR A 146 -1.55 -2.23 19.20
CA THR A 146 -0.70 -1.03 19.00
C THR A 146 -0.42 -0.80 17.52
N GLY A 147 -0.73 0.38 17.01
CA GLY A 147 -0.53 0.74 15.60
C GLY A 147 -1.71 0.37 14.72
N ARG A 148 -1.56 0.55 13.40
CA ARG A 148 -2.62 0.25 12.42
C ARG A 148 -2.12 -0.80 11.46
N TYR A 149 -2.85 -1.90 11.40
CA TYR A 149 -2.57 -3.02 10.54
C TYR A 149 -3.76 -3.27 9.62
N VAL A 150 -3.48 -3.70 8.39
CA VAL A 150 -4.47 -4.17 7.42
C VAL A 150 -3.91 -5.42 6.78
N VAL A 151 -4.75 -6.44 6.63
CA VAL A 151 -4.40 -7.67 5.92
C VAL A 151 -5.11 -7.66 4.56
N ALA A 152 -4.37 -7.92 3.49
CA ALA A 152 -4.92 -8.06 2.14
C ALA A 152 -4.68 -9.49 1.65
N ARG A 153 -5.76 -10.26 1.51
CA ARG A 153 -5.76 -11.66 1.09
C ARG A 153 -5.83 -11.72 -0.43
N LEU A 154 -5.02 -12.59 -1.03
CA LEU A 154 -5.03 -12.83 -2.48
C LEU A 154 -5.78 -14.11 -2.88
N ASP A 155 -6.04 -15.00 -1.92
CA ASP A 155 -6.72 -16.27 -2.16
C ASP A 155 -7.81 -16.48 -1.10
N PRO A 156 -9.09 -16.67 -1.50
CA PRO A 156 -10.20 -16.88 -0.57
C PRO A 156 -10.09 -18.20 0.22
N ALA A 157 -9.36 -19.19 -0.28
CA ALA A 157 -9.14 -20.46 0.42
C ALA A 157 -8.15 -20.31 1.60
N LEU A 158 -7.35 -19.25 1.63
CA LEU A 158 -6.38 -19.02 2.70
C LEU A 158 -7.03 -18.46 3.94
N SER A 159 -7.06 -19.27 5.00
CA SER A 159 -7.45 -18.81 6.33
C SER A 159 -6.42 -17.83 6.90
N VAL A 160 -6.89 -16.78 7.56
CA VAL A 160 -6.04 -15.83 8.27
C VAL A 160 -5.88 -16.30 9.73
N PRO A 161 -4.65 -16.53 10.20
CA PRO A 161 -4.36 -16.92 11.57
C PRO A 161 -5.02 -15.99 12.58
N HIS A 162 -5.49 -16.55 13.71
CA HIS A 162 -6.25 -15.80 14.72
C HIS A 162 -5.57 -14.51 15.16
N VAL A 163 -4.25 -14.54 15.36
CA VAL A 163 -3.47 -13.37 15.79
C VAL A 163 -3.49 -12.21 14.78
N LEU A 164 -3.63 -12.52 13.48
CA LEU A 164 -3.73 -11.51 12.43
C LEU A 164 -5.16 -10.97 12.27
N ARG A 165 -6.17 -11.70 12.77
CA ARG A 165 -7.58 -11.25 12.75
C ARG A 165 -7.87 -10.07 13.68
N ALA A 166 -6.92 -9.69 14.53
CA ALA A 166 -6.97 -8.42 15.25
C ALA A 166 -6.95 -7.20 14.30
N ALA A 167 -6.50 -7.39 13.05
CA ALA A 167 -6.58 -6.40 11.99
C ALA A 167 -7.70 -6.71 10.99
N PRO A 168 -8.32 -5.69 10.36
CA PRO A 168 -9.24 -5.90 9.26
C PRO A 168 -8.54 -6.60 8.09
N ALA A 169 -9.20 -7.63 7.57
CA ALA A 169 -8.73 -8.41 6.42
C ALA A 169 -9.67 -8.20 5.22
N PHE A 170 -9.11 -7.99 4.03
CA PHE A 170 -9.86 -7.77 2.79
C PHE A 170 -9.37 -8.74 1.72
N LEU A 171 -10.29 -9.37 0.99
CA LEU A 171 -10.00 -10.20 -0.17
C LEU A 171 -9.83 -9.33 -1.42
N LEU A 172 -8.65 -9.29 -2.00
CA LEU A 172 -8.39 -8.59 -3.26
C LEU A 172 -8.52 -9.56 -4.44
N PRO A 173 -9.07 -9.12 -5.59
CA PRO A 173 -9.51 -7.75 -5.89
C PRO A 173 -10.94 -7.42 -5.43
N GLY A 174 -11.74 -8.40 -4.99
CA GLY A 174 -13.18 -8.26 -4.71
C GLY A 174 -13.56 -7.17 -3.70
N GLU A 175 -12.77 -6.97 -2.65
CA GLU A 175 -13.00 -6.01 -1.56
C GLU A 175 -12.10 -4.76 -1.66
N ALA A 176 -11.61 -4.44 -2.87
CA ALA A 176 -10.69 -3.32 -3.09
C ALA A 176 -11.19 -1.98 -2.50
N VAL A 177 -12.50 -1.70 -2.59
CA VAL A 177 -13.07 -0.46 -2.04
C VAL A 177 -12.95 -0.41 -0.52
N GLY A 178 -13.26 -1.51 0.17
CA GLY A 178 -13.14 -1.62 1.63
C GLY A 178 -11.67 -1.52 2.08
N PHE A 179 -10.80 -2.21 1.37
CA PHE A 179 -9.35 -2.14 1.55
C PHE A 179 -8.82 -0.71 1.44
N LEU A 180 -9.16 -0.02 0.35
CA LEU A 180 -8.78 1.37 0.14
C LEU A 180 -9.32 2.29 1.24
N ARG A 181 -10.57 2.10 1.67
CA ARG A 181 -11.17 2.88 2.76
C ARG A 181 -10.41 2.71 4.09
N ALA A 182 -9.95 1.49 4.39
CA ALA A 182 -9.12 1.22 5.57
C ALA A 182 -7.77 1.97 5.53
N LEU A 183 -7.15 2.05 4.35
CA LEU A 183 -5.91 2.80 4.15
C LEU A 183 -6.11 4.33 4.17
N SER A 184 -7.20 4.81 3.56
CA SER A 184 -7.56 6.24 3.40
C SER A 184 -7.65 7.01 4.72
N GLY A 185 -8.08 6.33 5.79
CA GLY A 185 -8.45 6.98 7.05
C GLY A 185 -9.45 8.12 6.83
N ARG A 186 -9.04 9.36 7.15
CA ARG A 186 -9.86 10.58 7.03
C ARG A 186 -9.86 11.21 5.61
N ARG A 187 -9.02 10.75 4.67
CA ARG A 187 -8.95 11.28 3.29
C ARG A 187 -9.87 10.51 2.32
N ARG A 188 -11.15 10.36 2.69
CA ARG A 188 -12.12 9.44 2.07
C ARG A 188 -12.48 9.78 0.61
N CYS A 189 -12.48 11.06 0.21
CA CYS A 189 -13.13 11.51 -1.02
C CYS A 189 -12.33 11.31 -2.33
N ARG A 190 -11.02 11.02 -2.25
CA ARG A 190 -10.18 10.79 -3.44
C ARG A 190 -10.07 9.30 -3.77
N LEU A 191 -10.19 8.44 -2.77
CA LEU A 191 -9.86 7.03 -2.85
C LEU A 191 -10.97 6.14 -3.42
N GLU A 192 -12.22 6.40 -3.06
CA GLU A 192 -13.35 5.61 -3.57
C GLU A 192 -13.47 5.72 -5.11
N ARG A 193 -13.13 6.88 -5.68
CA ARG A 193 -13.06 7.10 -7.13
C ARG A 193 -12.06 6.20 -7.85
N HIS A 194 -11.01 5.75 -7.15
CA HIS A 194 -10.01 4.87 -7.73
C HIS A 194 -10.31 3.39 -7.47
N GLY A 195 -11.27 3.04 -6.62
CA GLY A 195 -11.53 1.65 -6.22
C GLY A 195 -11.74 0.69 -7.38
N ALA A 196 -12.52 1.10 -8.40
CA ALA A 196 -12.73 0.31 -9.61
C ALA A 196 -11.45 0.17 -10.45
N ALA A 197 -10.69 1.25 -10.63
CA ALA A 197 -9.42 1.23 -11.37
C ALA A 197 -8.34 0.40 -10.65
N VAL A 198 -8.34 0.42 -9.32
CA VAL A 198 -7.47 -0.41 -8.48
C VAL A 198 -7.84 -1.87 -8.60
N ALA A 199 -9.12 -2.20 -8.46
CA ALA A 199 -9.61 -3.57 -8.62
C ALA A 199 -9.27 -4.11 -10.00
N GLU A 200 -9.46 -3.32 -11.06
CA GLU A 200 -9.15 -3.71 -12.43
C GLU A 200 -7.66 -3.94 -12.66
N ARG A 201 -6.79 -3.06 -12.15
CA ARG A 201 -5.34 -3.25 -12.23
C ARG A 201 -4.87 -4.46 -11.44
N LEU A 202 -5.50 -4.75 -10.30
CA LEU A 202 -5.23 -5.95 -9.51
C LEU A 202 -5.68 -7.22 -10.23
N ARG A 203 -6.86 -7.24 -10.86
CA ARG A 203 -7.33 -8.36 -11.69
C ARG A 203 -6.33 -8.69 -12.80
N ARG A 204 -5.91 -7.67 -13.57
CA ARG A 204 -4.89 -7.84 -14.62
C ARG A 204 -3.57 -8.37 -14.10
N ALA A 205 -3.15 -7.93 -12.91
CA ALA A 205 -1.91 -8.39 -12.29
C ALA A 205 -2.05 -9.81 -11.68
N LEU A 206 -3.26 -10.23 -11.34
CA LEU A 206 -3.59 -11.58 -10.85
C LEU A 206 -3.94 -12.56 -11.98
N GLY A 207 -4.07 -12.08 -13.22
CA GLY A 207 -4.42 -12.91 -14.39
C GLY A 207 -5.91 -13.27 -14.48
N GLU A 208 -6.78 -12.51 -13.81
CA GLU A 208 -8.25 -12.63 -13.86
C GLU A 208 -8.88 -11.76 -14.95
#